data_AF-A0A526PUV7-F1
#
_entry.id   AF-A0A526PUV7-F1
#
_cell.length_a   1.000
_cell.length_b   1.000
_cell.length_c   1.000
_cell.angle_alpha   90.00
_cell.angle_beta   90.00
_cell.angle_gamma   90.00
#
_symmetry.space_group_name_H-M   'P 1'
#
loop_
_entity.id
_entity.type
_entity.pdbx_description
1 polymer ?
#
loop_
_entity_poly.entity_id
_entity_poly.type
_entity_poly.pdbx_seq_one_letter_code
_entity_poly.pdbx_strand_id
1 'polypeptide(L)'
;PLDAAKGAAIRRFLQLDPFTGRRPVFLGDDTSDENGFDTVNAVGGISIRVKPQGPTAAGYVIADVAGAIAWLQANFGDLAKEAGRGDVRRSRRL
;
A
#
# COMPACT_ATOMS: atom_id res chain seq x y z
N PRO A 1 -2.09 18.77 11.07
CA PRO A 1 -2.96 18.67 9.87
C PRO A 1 -3.15 17.20 9.46
N LEU A 2 -4.32 16.83 8.95
CA LEU A 2 -4.67 15.45 8.55
C LEU A 2 -3.80 14.93 7.39
N ASP A 3 -3.43 15.80 6.45
CA ASP A 3 -2.65 15.41 5.27
C ASP A 3 -1.26 14.87 5.65
N ALA A 4 -0.62 15.44 6.67
CA ALA A 4 0.67 14.96 7.16
C ALA A 4 0.60 13.62 7.91
N ALA A 5 -0.60 13.16 8.28
CA ALA A 5 -0.78 11.98 9.11
C ALA A 5 -0.44 10.69 8.35
N LYS A 6 -0.85 10.59 7.07
CA LYS A 6 -0.58 9.39 6.25
C LYS A 6 0.91 9.20 6.01
N GLY A 7 1.65 10.25 5.63
CA GLY A 7 3.10 10.17 5.50
C GLY A 7 3.81 9.83 6.82
N ALA A 8 3.37 10.41 7.95
CA ALA A 8 3.91 10.06 9.26
C ALA A 8 3.66 8.58 9.63
N ALA A 9 2.46 8.06 9.35
CA ALA A 9 2.13 6.66 9.57
C ALA A 9 3.00 5.73 8.70
N ILE A 10 3.18 6.05 7.41
CA ILE A 10 4.03 5.27 6.50
C ILE A 10 5.47 5.23 7.03
N ARG A 11 6.06 6.38 7.39
CA ARG A 11 7.41 6.42 7.99
C ARG A 11 7.49 5.56 9.24
N ARG A 12 6.46 5.59 10.09
CA ARG A 12 6.43 4.80 11.31
C ARG A 12 6.38 3.30 11.03
N PHE A 13 5.55 2.87 10.07
CA PHE A 13 5.46 1.46 9.69
C PHE A 13 6.76 0.94 9.10
N LEU A 14 7.46 1.71 8.26
CA LEU A 14 8.75 1.32 7.69
C LEU A 14 9.87 1.08 8.73
N GLN A 15 9.66 1.45 9.99
CA GLN A 15 10.56 1.20 11.12
C GLN A 15 10.06 0.06 12.02
N LEU A 16 9.01 -0.66 11.62
CA LEU A 16 8.42 -1.78 12.37
C LEU A 16 8.54 -3.06 11.58
N ASP A 17 8.83 -4.16 12.26
CA ASP A 17 8.62 -5.47 11.67
C ASP A 17 7.11 -5.72 11.47
N PRO A 18 6.72 -6.39 10.37
CA PRO A 18 7.56 -7.00 9.33
C PRO A 18 7.90 -6.07 8.15
N PHE A 19 7.70 -4.76 8.26
CA PHE A 19 7.84 -3.79 7.16
C PHE A 19 9.27 -3.23 7.01
N THR A 20 10.09 -3.28 8.07
CA THR A 20 11.49 -2.84 8.02
C THR A 20 12.24 -3.47 6.85
N GLY A 21 12.96 -2.66 6.09
CA GLY A 21 13.75 -3.09 4.92
C GLY A 21 12.93 -3.46 3.68
N ARG A 22 11.59 -3.41 3.73
CA ARG A 22 10.74 -3.63 2.55
C ARG A 22 10.57 -2.36 1.74
N ARG A 23 10.28 -2.54 0.45
CA ARG A 23 9.87 -1.45 -0.44
C ARG A 23 8.39 -1.14 -0.25
N PRO A 24 8.00 0.09 0.14
CA PRO A 24 6.59 0.43 0.33
C PRO A 24 5.85 0.53 -1.00
N VAL A 25 4.61 0.07 -0.99
CA VAL A 25 3.61 0.30 -2.04
C VAL A 25 2.41 0.97 -1.39
N PHE A 26 1.97 2.11 -1.93
CA PHE A 26 0.87 2.89 -1.38
C PHE A 26 -0.12 3.28 -2.48
N LEU A 27 -1.40 2.96 -2.27
CA LEU A 27 -2.52 3.29 -3.16
C LEU A 27 -3.43 4.28 -2.42
N GLY A 28 -3.84 5.35 -3.10
CA GLY A 28 -4.73 6.37 -2.54
C GLY A 28 -5.58 7.03 -3.62
N ASP A 29 -6.74 7.59 -3.27
CA ASP A 29 -7.72 8.16 -4.21
C ASP A 29 -8.11 9.61 -3.91
N ASP A 30 -7.71 10.16 -2.76
CA ASP A 30 -8.08 11.50 -2.31
C ASP A 30 -6.89 12.47 -2.23
N THR A 31 -7.14 13.76 -2.01
CA THR A 31 -6.07 14.77 -1.89
C THR A 31 -5.20 14.58 -0.65
N SER A 32 -5.73 13.97 0.41
CA SER A 32 -4.97 13.73 1.65
C SER A 32 -3.91 12.63 1.47
N ASP A 33 -4.04 11.78 0.44
CA ASP A 33 -3.05 10.76 0.08
C ASP A 33 -1.76 11.32 -0.50
N GLU A 34 -1.73 12.57 -0.96
CA GLU A 34 -0.59 13.17 -1.66
C GLU A 34 0.67 13.18 -0.77
N ASN A 35 0.54 13.49 0.52
CA ASN A 35 1.68 13.41 1.45
C ASN A 35 2.19 11.97 1.64
N GLY A 36 1.29 10.98 1.50
CA GLY A 36 1.66 9.57 1.49
C GLY A 36 2.45 9.20 0.23
N PHE A 37 2.03 9.68 -0.94
CA PHE A 37 2.77 9.51 -2.19
C PHE A 37 4.16 10.10 -2.11
N ASP A 38 4.30 11.35 -1.66
CA ASP A 38 5.60 12.00 -1.47
C ASP A 38 6.52 11.20 -0.56
N THR A 39 5.99 10.71 0.56
CA THR A 39 6.74 9.91 1.53
C THR A 39 7.24 8.60 0.92
N VAL A 40 6.39 7.92 0.15
CA VAL A 40 6.71 6.67 -0.53
C VAL A 40 7.73 6.90 -1.64
N ASN A 41 7.59 7.98 -2.40
CA ASN A 41 8.52 8.38 -3.45
C ASN A 41 9.91 8.69 -2.89
N ALA A 42 9.99 9.40 -1.77
CA ALA A 42 11.24 9.78 -1.12
C ALA A 42 12.12 8.58 -0.70
N VAL A 43 11.50 7.41 -0.48
CA VAL A 43 12.20 6.17 -0.11
C VAL A 43 12.29 5.17 -1.28
N GLY A 44 12.03 5.62 -2.51
CA GLY A 44 12.10 4.78 -3.72
C GLY A 44 10.98 3.73 -3.82
N GLY A 45 9.85 3.96 -3.15
CA GLY A 45 8.68 3.07 -3.16
C GLY A 45 7.88 3.12 -4.46
N ILE A 46 6.62 2.68 -4.38
CA ILE A 46 5.64 2.73 -5.47
C ILE A 46 4.38 3.42 -4.96
N SER A 47 4.07 4.59 -5.52
CA SER A 47 2.87 5.36 -5.22
C SER A 47 1.89 5.27 -6.39
N ILE A 48 0.60 5.03 -6.10
CA ILE A 48 -0.42 4.81 -7.11
C ILE A 48 -1.67 5.65 -6.78
N ARG A 49 -2.05 6.56 -7.68
CA ARG A 49 -3.30 7.30 -7.61
C ARG A 49 -4.43 6.46 -8.21
N VAL A 50 -5.46 6.20 -7.44
CA VAL A 50 -6.71 5.58 -7.91
C VAL A 50 -7.71 6.69 -8.25
N LYS A 51 -8.45 6.53 -9.35
CA LYS A 51 -9.49 7.51 -9.76
C LYS A 51 -8.92 8.93 -9.82
N PRO A 52 -7.95 9.20 -10.72
CA PRO A 52 -7.23 10.47 -10.76
C PRO A 52 -8.18 11.66 -10.96
N GLN A 53 -8.03 12.68 -10.11
CA GLN A 53 -8.71 13.97 -10.25
C GLN A 53 -7.70 15.07 -9.96
N GLY A 54 -7.32 15.81 -11.00
CA GLY A 54 -6.30 16.85 -10.90
C GLY A 54 -4.86 16.31 -10.81
N PRO A 55 -3.90 17.19 -10.49
CA PRO A 55 -2.49 16.83 -10.34
C PRO A 55 -2.27 15.87 -9.16
N THR A 56 -1.27 15.00 -9.29
CA THR A 56 -0.87 14.05 -8.24
C THR A 56 0.62 13.83 -8.27
N ALA A 57 1.23 13.60 -7.10
CA ALA A 57 2.62 13.18 -6.93
C ALA A 57 2.80 11.67 -7.10
N ALA A 58 1.71 10.90 -7.26
CA ALA A 58 1.81 9.46 -7.50
C ALA A 58 2.58 9.16 -8.80
N GLY A 59 3.49 8.18 -8.75
CA GLY A 59 4.27 7.76 -9.92
C GLY A 59 3.46 6.93 -10.93
N TYR A 60 2.33 6.36 -10.49
CA TYR A 60 1.43 5.56 -11.31
C TYR A 60 -0.03 5.93 -11.07
N VAL A 61 -0.88 5.56 -12.01
CA VAL A 61 -2.31 5.83 -11.96
C VAL A 61 -3.09 4.56 -12.32
N ILE A 62 -4.18 4.33 -11.59
CA ILE A 62 -5.20 3.33 -11.90
C ILE A 62 -6.55 4.04 -12.04
N ALA A 63 -7.27 3.71 -13.11
CA ALA A 63 -8.48 4.44 -13.51
C ALA A 63 -9.58 4.43 -12.44
N ASP A 64 -9.78 3.30 -11.76
CA ASP A 64 -10.85 3.12 -10.79
C ASP A 64 -10.54 2.01 -9.76
N VAL A 65 -11.47 1.81 -8.83
CA VAL A 65 -11.35 0.80 -7.78
C VAL A 65 -11.31 -0.63 -8.35
N ALA A 66 -12.05 -0.91 -9.43
CA ALA A 66 -12.08 -2.23 -10.05
C ALA A 66 -10.69 -2.58 -10.63
N GLY A 67 -10.05 -1.62 -11.30
CA GLY A 67 -8.68 -1.74 -11.78
C GLY A 67 -7.68 -1.95 -10.64
N ALA A 68 -7.87 -1.29 -9.48
CA ALA A 68 -6.99 -1.45 -8.34
C ALA A 68 -7.08 -2.87 -7.74
N ILE A 69 -8.31 -3.40 -7.63
CA ILE A 69 -8.54 -4.78 -7.19
C ILE A 69 -7.93 -5.78 -8.19
N ALA A 70 -8.15 -5.59 -9.49
CA ALA A 70 -7.58 -6.45 -10.52
C ALA A 70 -6.04 -6.44 -10.48
N TRP A 71 -5.44 -5.27 -10.28
CA TRP A 71 -3.99 -5.13 -10.10
C TRP A 71 -3.48 -5.89 -8.88
N LEU A 72 -4.14 -5.74 -7.71
CA LEU A 72 -3.77 -6.48 -6.50
C LEU A 72 -3.87 -8.00 -6.70
N GLN A 73 -4.93 -8.47 -7.35
CA GLN A 73 -5.14 -9.89 -7.63
C GLN A 73 -4.07 -10.45 -8.58
N ALA A 74 -3.75 -9.74 -9.66
CA ALA A 74 -2.75 -10.18 -10.63
C ALA A 74 -1.34 -10.27 -10.03
N ASN A 75 -1.01 -9.43 -9.04
CA ASN A 75 0.33 -9.36 -8.46
C ASN A 75 0.48 -10.12 -7.13
N PHE A 76 -0.61 -10.31 -6.37
CA PHE A 76 -0.57 -10.86 -5.01
C PHE A 76 -1.63 -11.93 -4.72
N GLY A 77 -2.49 -12.26 -5.68
CA GLY A 77 -3.67 -13.12 -5.47
C GLY A 77 -3.36 -14.55 -5.02
N ASP A 78 -2.19 -15.08 -5.34
CA ASP A 78 -1.79 -16.44 -4.94
C ASP A 78 -1.07 -16.46 -3.57
N LEU A 79 -0.35 -15.40 -3.21
CA LEU A 79 0.26 -15.25 -1.87
C LEU A 79 -0.80 -15.09 -0.76
N ALA A 80 -1.92 -14.42 -1.05
CA ALA A 80 -3.02 -14.28 -0.10
C ALA A 80 -3.68 -15.62 0.25
N LYS A 81 -3.76 -16.55 -0.72
CA LYS A 81 -4.33 -17.90 -0.50
C LYS A 81 -3.43 -18.78 0.38
N GLU A 82 -2.12 -18.59 0.30
CA GLU A 82 -1.15 -19.33 1.11
C GLU A 82 -1.06 -18.82 2.55
N ALA A 83 -1.10 -17.49 2.75
CA ALA A 83 -1.15 -16.88 4.08
C ALA A 83 -2.38 -17.35 4.89
N GLY A 84 -3.55 -17.49 4.23
CA GLY A 84 -4.77 -18.01 4.87
C GLY A 84 -4.74 -19.51 5.22
N ARG A 85 -3.89 -20.31 4.58
CA ARG A 85 -3.72 -21.75 4.91
C ARG A 85 -2.72 -22.01 6.04
N GLY A 86 -1.77 -21.10 6.25
CA GLY A 86 -0.73 -21.21 7.28
C GLY A 86 -1.25 -21.03 8.71
N ASP A 87 -2.21 -20.12 8.92
CA ASP A 87 -2.75 -19.81 10.25
C ASP A 87 -3.62 -20.93 10.83
N VAL A 88 -4.35 -21.68 9.98
CA VAL A 88 -5.20 -22.79 10.44
C VAL A 88 -4.38 -23.98 10.98
N ARG A 89 -3.13 -24.16 10.54
CA ARG A 89 -2.29 -25.30 10.96
C ARG A 89 -1.54 -25.09 12.28
N ARG A 90 -1.44 -23.86 12.79
CA ARG A 90 -0.73 -23.58 14.06
C ARG A 90 -1.63 -23.70 15.30
N SER A 91 -2.95 -23.71 15.15
CA SER A 91 -3.90 -23.78 16.28
C SER A 91 -4.34 -25.21 16.68
N ARG A 92 -3.62 -26.26 16.27
CA ARG A 92 -3.93 -27.68 16.62
C ARG A 92 -2.78 -28.45 17.28
N ARG A 93 -1.84 -27.76 17.92
CA ARG A 93 -0.93 -28.37 18.90
C ARG A 93 -0.90 -27.53 20.16
N LEU A 94 -1.88 -27.74 21.03
CA LEU A 94 -1.77 -27.68 22.48
C LEU A 94 -2.72 -28.74 23.04
#